data_AF-A0A7S6SFR8-F1
#
_entry.id   AF-A0A7S6SFR8-F1
#
_cell.length_a   1.000
_cell.length_b   1.000
_cell.length_c   1.000
_cell.angle_alpha   90.00
_cell.angle_beta   90.00
_cell.angle_gamma   90.00
#
_symmetry.space_group_name_H-M   'P 1'
#
loop_
_entity.id
_entity.type
_entity.pdbx_description
1 polymer ?
#
loop_
_entity_poly.entity_id
_entity_poly.type
_entity_poly.pdbx_seq_one_letter_code
_entity_poly.pdbx_strand_id
1 'polypeptide(L)'
;MHRKAGAEVRFTDVLACSAYAALPLLFAGIFLFLLEYIFFGKYLFSIYPNAFMINDIVAWIFIGMEFLLFVHYLYLLFVFIKIYSNHKAFSVLLSLFTSLIFVSLYFVTLGIYGN
;
A
#
# COMPACT_ATOMS: atom_id res chain seq x y z
N MET A 1 24.15 -17.76 -17.42
CA MET A 1 24.44 -17.79 -18.88
C MET A 1 23.11 -18.11 -19.57
N HIS A 2 22.46 -17.35 -20.47
CA HIS A 2 22.75 -16.20 -21.34
C HIS A 2 21.58 -15.18 -21.19
N ARG A 3 21.79 -13.86 -21.05
CA ARG A 3 22.22 -12.87 -22.06
C ARG A 3 21.36 -12.88 -23.34
N LYS A 4 20.14 -12.31 -23.27
CA LYS A 4 19.40 -11.84 -24.47
C LYS A 4 18.78 -10.43 -24.36
N ALA A 5 18.91 -9.75 -23.22
CA ALA A 5 18.81 -8.30 -23.13
C ALA A 5 19.94 -7.85 -22.21
N GLY A 6 20.92 -7.12 -22.73
CA GLY A 6 22.15 -6.74 -22.04
C GLY A 6 21.96 -5.64 -20.99
N ALA A 7 20.94 -5.72 -20.14
CA ALA A 7 20.82 -4.87 -18.98
C ALA A 7 21.37 -5.65 -17.77
N GLU A 8 22.58 -5.31 -17.33
CA GLU A 8 22.93 -5.53 -15.93
C GLU A 8 21.89 -4.78 -15.12
N VAL A 9 21.04 -5.50 -14.38
CA VAL A 9 19.97 -4.84 -13.63
C VAL A 9 20.61 -4.00 -12.54
N ARG A 10 20.56 -2.69 -12.71
CA ARG A 10 21.14 -1.76 -11.74
C ARG A 10 20.22 -1.69 -10.54
N PHE A 11 20.80 -1.58 -9.35
CA PHE A 11 20.03 -1.36 -8.12
C PHE A 11 19.07 -0.17 -8.25
N THR A 12 19.47 0.87 -9.00
CA THR A 12 18.64 2.03 -9.33
C THR A 12 17.36 1.67 -10.10
N ASP A 13 17.41 0.67 -10.98
CA ASP A 13 16.26 0.26 -11.80
C ASP A 13 15.27 -0.52 -10.94
N VAL A 14 15.78 -1.35 -10.01
CA VAL A 14 14.97 -2.08 -9.04
C VAL A 14 14.27 -1.11 -8.09
N LEU A 15 15.01 -0.13 -7.57
CA LEU A 15 14.48 0.91 -6.72
C LEU A 15 13.46 1.80 -7.45
N ALA A 16 13.73 2.15 -8.71
CA ALA A 16 12.81 2.94 -9.51
C ALA A 16 11.50 2.19 -9.75
N CYS A 17 11.55 0.91 -10.13
CA CYS A 17 10.34 0.11 -10.35
C CYS A 17 9.53 -0.11 -9.07
N SER A 18 10.17 -0.35 -7.92
CA SER A 18 9.45 -0.47 -6.65
C SER A 18 8.82 0.85 -6.23
N ALA A 19 9.52 1.98 -6.42
CA ALA A 19 8.96 3.30 -6.20
C ALA A 19 7.76 3.58 -7.12
N TYR A 20 7.85 3.23 -8.40
CA TYR A 20 6.74 3.35 -9.36
C TYR A 20 5.53 2.49 -8.98
N ALA A 21 5.75 1.29 -8.44
CA ALA A 21 4.66 0.45 -7.94
C ALA A 21 3.93 1.09 -6.74
N ALA A 22 4.64 1.87 -5.92
CA ALA A 22 4.07 2.58 -4.78
C ALA A 22 3.35 3.90 -5.15
N LEU A 23 3.61 4.48 -6.32
CA LEU A 23 2.99 5.76 -6.73
C LEU A 23 1.45 5.72 -6.74
N PRO A 24 0.77 4.71 -7.33
CA PRO A 24 -0.68 4.64 -7.30
C PRO A 24 -1.24 4.62 -5.87
N LEU A 25 -0.58 3.88 -4.97
CA LEU A 25 -0.96 3.80 -3.56
C LEU A 25 -0.80 5.16 -2.88
N LEU A 26 0.32 5.85 -3.10
CA LEU A 26 0.59 7.16 -2.51
C LEU A 26 -0.39 8.23 -3.00
N PHE A 27 -0.58 8.37 -4.33
CA PHE A 27 -1.49 9.38 -4.86
C PHE A 27 -2.93 9.11 -4.45
N ALA A 28 -3.42 7.88 -4.65
CA ALA A 28 -4.79 7.55 -4.31
C ALA A 28 -5.02 7.60 -2.80
N GLY A 29 -4.03 7.21 -1.98
CA GLY A 29 -4.08 7.34 -0.53
C GLY A 29 -4.20 8.79 -0.06
N ILE A 30 -3.47 9.73 -0.65
CA ILE A 30 -3.60 11.16 -0.34
C ILE A 30 -5.01 11.67 -0.67
N PHE A 31 -5.55 11.30 -1.84
CA PHE A 31 -6.89 11.71 -2.23
C PHE A 31 -7.98 11.08 -1.35
N LEU A 32 -7.86 9.79 -1.04
CA LEU A 32 -8.78 9.10 -0.13
C LEU A 32 -8.74 9.73 1.25
N PHE A 33 -7.55 9.97 1.80
CA PHE A 33 -7.40 10.61 3.10
C PHE A 33 -8.08 11.99 3.16
N LEU A 34 -7.90 12.81 2.12
CA LEU A 34 -8.59 14.11 2.03
C LEU A 34 -10.11 13.95 2.00
N LEU A 35 -10.62 12.98 1.24
CA LEU A 35 -12.05 12.68 1.18
C LEU A 35 -12.58 12.18 2.53
N GLU A 36 -11.90 11.24 3.16
CA GLU A 36 -12.25 10.73 4.48
C GLU A 36 -12.25 11.84 5.53
N TYR A 37 -11.28 12.76 5.46
CA TYR A 37 -11.26 13.94 6.32
C TYR A 37 -12.45 14.87 6.07
N ILE A 38 -12.94 14.99 4.83
CA ILE A 38 -14.17 15.76 4.55
C ILE A 38 -15.40 15.10 5.18
N PHE A 39 -15.50 13.77 5.13
CA PHE A 39 -16.67 13.03 5.66
C PHE A 39 -16.64 12.84 7.18
N PHE A 40 -15.49 12.52 7.76
CA PHE A 40 -15.34 12.17 9.17
C PHE A 40 -14.66 13.26 10.00
N GLY A 41 -13.97 14.21 9.37
CA GLY A 41 -13.33 15.34 10.02
C GLY A 41 -12.39 14.92 11.15
N LYS A 42 -12.56 15.53 12.32
CA LYS A 42 -11.77 15.25 13.52
C LYS A 42 -11.96 13.83 14.08
N TYR A 43 -12.98 13.10 13.63
CA TYR A 43 -13.31 11.78 14.14
C TYR A 43 -12.68 10.64 13.34
N LEU A 44 -11.96 10.96 12.26
CA LEU A 44 -11.28 9.99 11.41
C LEU A 44 -10.39 9.02 12.20
N PHE A 45 -9.63 9.56 13.16
CA PHE A 45 -8.75 8.80 14.03
C PHE A 45 -9.24 8.72 15.48
N SER A 46 -10.49 9.11 15.74
CA SER A 46 -11.03 9.07 17.10
C SER A 46 -11.52 7.67 17.43
N ILE A 47 -11.24 7.22 18.65
CA ILE A 47 -11.74 5.94 19.18
C ILE A 47 -13.25 6.06 19.48
N TYR A 48 -13.69 7.26 19.90
CA TYR A 48 -15.09 7.51 20.24
C TYR A 48 -15.49 8.99 20.07
N PRO A 49 -16.48 9.31 19.21
CA PRO A 49 -17.11 8.41 18.23
C PRO A 49 -16.14 8.07 17.10
N ASN A 50 -16.17 6.81 16.64
CA ASN A 50 -15.36 6.37 15.50
C ASN A 50 -16.08 6.66 14.16
N ALA A 51 -15.35 6.55 13.05
CA ALA A 51 -15.88 6.79 11.70
C ALA A 51 -17.13 5.95 11.37
N PHE A 52 -17.17 4.69 11.84
CA PHE A 52 -18.31 3.78 11.65
C PHE A 52 -19.56 4.21 12.42
N MET A 53 -19.39 4.85 13.57
CA MET A 53 -20.51 5.41 14.36
C MET A 53 -21.09 6.67 13.70
N ILE A 54 -20.31 7.38 12.90
CA ILE A 54 -20.76 8.58 12.19
C ILE A 54 -21.52 8.19 10.93
N ASN A 55 -20.90 7.37 10.08
CA ASN A 55 -21.52 6.90 8.85
C ASN A 55 -20.92 5.56 8.41
N ASP A 56 -21.55 4.48 8.86
CA ASP A 56 -21.12 3.10 8.64
C ASP A 56 -20.95 2.77 7.14
N ILE A 57 -21.92 3.14 6.30
CA ILE A 57 -21.87 2.86 4.86
C ILE A 57 -20.66 3.54 4.21
N VAL A 58 -20.44 4.82 4.53
CA VAL A 58 -19.32 5.57 3.97
C VAL A 58 -17.98 5.01 4.48
N ALA A 59 -17.91 4.60 5.75
CA ALA A 59 -16.71 3.99 6.32
C ALA A 59 -16.33 2.67 5.61
N TRP A 60 -17.32 1.81 5.33
CA TRP A 60 -17.08 0.57 4.57
C TRP A 60 -16.66 0.83 3.12
N ILE A 61 -17.19 1.87 2.48
CA ILE A 61 -16.78 2.27 1.13
C ILE A 61 -15.31 2.66 1.12
N PHE A 62 -14.89 3.51 2.06
CA PHE A 62 -13.50 3.96 2.16
C PHE A 62 -12.54 2.79 2.43
N ILE A 63 -12.85 1.93 3.39
CA ILE A 63 -12.04 0.73 3.68
C ILE A 63 -11.96 -0.20 2.47
N GLY A 64 -13.07 -0.37 1.74
CA GLY A 64 -13.07 -1.16 0.51
C GLY A 64 -12.15 -0.57 -0.58
N MET A 65 -12.13 0.75 -0.73
CA MET A 65 -11.24 1.44 -1.66
C MET A 65 -9.77 1.33 -1.23
N GLU A 66 -9.46 1.53 0.04
CA GLU A 66 -8.11 1.35 0.59
C GLU A 66 -7.62 -0.09 0.39
N PHE A 67 -8.48 -1.07 0.65
CA PHE A 67 -8.17 -2.48 0.44
C PHE A 67 -7.87 -2.80 -1.04
N LEU A 68 -8.68 -2.28 -1.96
CA LEU A 68 -8.45 -2.45 -3.41
C LEU A 68 -7.12 -1.82 -3.86
N LEU A 69 -6.78 -0.64 -3.35
CA LEU A 69 -5.49 0.00 -3.63
C LEU A 69 -4.32 -0.81 -3.08
N PHE A 70 -4.46 -1.36 -1.89
CA PHE A 70 -3.44 -2.23 -1.30
C PHE A 70 -3.24 -3.52 -2.11
N VAL A 71 -4.32 -4.16 -2.55
CA VAL A 71 -4.28 -5.32 -3.45
C VAL A 71 -3.62 -4.94 -4.79
N HIS A 72 -3.93 -3.76 -5.34
CA HIS A 72 -3.32 -3.27 -6.57
C HIS A 72 -1.81 -3.04 -6.43
N TYR A 73 -1.36 -2.46 -5.32
CA TYR A 73 0.05 -2.30 -4.97
C TYR A 73 0.77 -3.67 -4.91
N LEU A 74 0.19 -4.63 -4.18
CA LEU A 74 0.72 -5.99 -4.09
C LEU A 74 0.83 -6.65 -5.46
N TYR A 75 -0.18 -6.45 -6.33
CA TYR A 75 -0.16 -6.97 -7.69
C TYR A 75 1.00 -6.39 -8.51
N LEU A 76 1.18 -5.07 -8.52
CA LEU A 76 2.27 -4.42 -9.27
C LEU A 76 3.65 -4.88 -8.77
N LEU A 77 3.80 -4.97 -7.44
CA LEU A 77 5.04 -5.40 -6.82
C LEU A 77 5.34 -6.88 -7.11
N PHE A 78 4.32 -7.75 -7.10
CA PHE A 78 4.45 -9.14 -7.52
C PHE A 78 4.85 -9.26 -9.00
N VAL A 79 4.19 -8.53 -9.91
CA VAL A 79 4.52 -8.54 -11.34
C VAL A 79 5.97 -8.10 -11.55
N PHE A 80 6.40 -7.04 -10.89
CA PHE A 80 7.78 -6.56 -10.95
C PHE A 80 8.78 -7.62 -10.47
N ILE A 81 8.59 -8.20 -9.28
CA ILE A 81 9.53 -9.19 -8.75
C ILE A 81 9.51 -10.46 -9.59
N LYS A 82 8.37 -10.86 -10.14
CA LYS A 82 8.28 -12.02 -11.04
C LYS A 82 9.11 -11.80 -12.31
N ILE A 83 9.04 -10.60 -12.91
CA ILE A 83 9.85 -10.22 -14.07
C ILE A 83 11.34 -10.20 -13.72
N TYR A 84 11.69 -9.71 -12.53
CA TYR A 84 13.07 -9.57 -12.08
C TYR A 84 13.74 -10.90 -11.66
N SER A 85 13.06 -11.67 -10.80
CA SER A 85 13.59 -12.86 -10.15
C SER A 85 13.39 -14.13 -10.99
N ASN A 86 12.40 -14.15 -11.88
CA ASN A 86 11.93 -15.35 -12.59
C ASN A 86 11.48 -16.52 -11.67
N HIS A 87 11.58 -16.36 -10.34
CA HIS A 87 11.12 -17.29 -9.32
C HIS A 87 9.85 -16.79 -8.63
N LYS A 88 8.74 -17.49 -8.87
CA LYS A 88 7.41 -17.14 -8.33
C LYS A 88 7.38 -17.12 -6.79
N ALA A 89 8.02 -18.10 -6.13
CA ALA A 89 8.00 -18.21 -4.67
C ALA A 89 8.73 -17.05 -3.97
N PHE A 90 9.88 -16.65 -4.49
CA PHE A 90 10.63 -15.50 -3.98
C PHE A 90 9.84 -14.19 -4.15
N SER A 91 9.12 -14.07 -5.27
CA SER A 91 8.27 -12.90 -5.55
C SER A 91 7.15 -12.71 -4.54
N VAL A 92 6.47 -13.81 -4.16
CA VAL A 92 5.39 -13.78 -3.15
C VAL A 92 5.92 -13.46 -1.76
N LEU A 93 7.05 -14.06 -1.36
CA LEU A 93 7.62 -13.83 -0.03
C LEU A 93 8.08 -12.38 0.14
N LEU A 94 8.76 -11.82 -0.87
CA LEU A 94 9.25 -10.46 -0.80
C LEU A 94 8.11 -9.43 -0.86
N SER A 95 7.03 -9.71 -1.62
CA SER A 95 5.83 -8.85 -1.61
C SER A 95 5.10 -8.86 -0.28
N LEU A 96 4.97 -10.04 0.34
CA LEU A 96 4.36 -10.15 1.67
C LEU A 96 5.22 -9.46 2.73
N PHE A 97 6.54 -9.65 2.70
CA PHE A 97 7.45 -9.02 3.65
C PHE A 97 7.41 -7.50 3.56
N THR A 98 7.43 -6.94 2.35
CA THR A 98 7.30 -5.48 2.16
C THR A 98 5.94 -4.96 2.60
N SER A 99 4.87 -5.72 2.40
CA SER A 99 3.53 -5.34 2.87
C SER A 99 3.38 -5.36 4.40
N LEU A 100 4.06 -6.29 5.10
CA LEU A 100 4.10 -6.35 6.56
C LEU A 100 4.72 -5.10 7.18
N ILE A 101 5.70 -4.47 6.50
CA ILE A 101 6.31 -3.22 6.95
C ILE A 101 5.30 -2.07 6.91
N PHE A 102 4.45 -2.01 5.87
CA PHE A 102 3.39 -0.99 5.80
C PHE A 102 2.32 -1.21 6.87
N VAL A 103 1.93 -2.46 7.11
CA VAL A 103 0.98 -2.80 8.17
C VAL A 103 1.53 -2.44 9.55
N SER A 104 2.81 -2.72 9.82
CA SER A 104 3.42 -2.36 11.11
C SER A 104 3.50 -0.85 11.32
N LEU A 105 3.79 -0.08 10.26
CA LEU A 105 3.76 1.38 10.31
C LEU A 105 2.36 1.89 10.69
N TYR A 106 1.29 1.35 10.10
CA TYR A 106 -0.09 1.73 10.42
C TYR A 106 -0.43 1.53 11.91
N PHE A 107 -0.05 0.37 12.49
CA PHE A 107 -0.27 0.10 13.91
C PHE A 107 0.53 1.05 14.83
N VAL A 108 1.74 1.44 14.43
CA VAL A 108 2.52 2.45 15.15
C VAL A 108 1.83 3.81 15.14
N THR A 109 1.28 4.23 13.99
CA THR A 109 0.52 5.50 13.90
C THR A 109 -0.69 5.50 14.82
N LEU A 110 -1.45 4.40 14.88
CA LEU A 110 -2.58 4.26 15.80
C LEU A 110 -2.16 4.35 17.27
N GLY A 111 -1.02 3.76 17.65
CA GLY A 111 -0.49 3.85 19.01
C GLY A 111 -0.01 5.26 19.42
N ILE A 112 0.42 6.07 18.46
CA ILE A 112 0.88 7.45 18.71
C ILE A 112 -0.30 8.42 18.84
N TYR A 113 -1.33 8.28 17.99
CA TYR A 113 -2.50 9.18 17.96
C TYR A 113 -3.69 8.69 18.81
N GLY A 114 -3.62 7.48 19.37
CA GLY A 114 -4.64 6.91 20.26
C GLY A 114 -4.50 7.26 21.75
N ASN A 115 -3.46 8.03 22.13
CA ASN A 115 -3.29 8.64 23.46
C ASN A 115 -3.72 10.11 23.42
#